data_AF-A0A6N3AX85-F1
#
_entry.id   AF-A0A6N3AX85-F1
#
_cell.length_a   1.000
_cell.length_b   1.000
_cell.length_c   1.000
_cell.angle_alpha   90.00
_cell.angle_beta   90.00
_cell.angle_gamma   90.00
#
_symmetry.space_group_name_H-M   'P 1'
#
loop_
_entity.id
_entity.type
_entity.pdbx_description
1 polymer ?
#
loop_
_entity_poly.entity_id
_entity_poly.type
_entity_poly.pdbx_seq_one_letter_code
_entity_poly.pdbx_strand_id
1 'polypeptide(L)'
;MIIKCTNNKDFNNLTLDKEYVVIDEQQEYYVVISDNNEEITCSKDRFIVIRDSKLIQKIKATINELNYQIRSDGKDIKQYEIRKNSKGEMKEILIKFKYNK
;
A
#
# COMPACT_ATOMS: atom_id res chain seq x y z
N MET A 1 -7.40 3.69 -4.24
CA MET A 1 -6.63 4.28 -3.13
C MET A 1 -7.22 5.65 -2.85
N ILE A 2 -7.30 6.07 -1.60
CA ILE A 2 -7.77 7.41 -1.19
C ILE A 2 -6.56 8.21 -0.76
N ILE A 3 -6.42 9.39 -1.34
CA ILE A 3 -5.34 10.34 -1.06
C ILE A 3 -5.94 11.67 -0.62
N LYS A 4 -5.27 12.42 0.26
CA LYS A 4 -5.69 13.76 0.68
C LYS A 4 -4.76 14.79 0.08
N CYS A 5 -5.31 15.83 -0.54
CA CYS A 5 -4.52 16.92 -1.11
C CYS A 5 -3.86 17.76 -0.01
N THR A 6 -2.55 17.92 -0.10
CA THR A 6 -1.73 18.77 0.80
C THR A 6 -1.14 19.98 0.07
N ASN A 7 -1.20 20.01 -1.27
CA ASN A 7 -0.75 21.14 -2.07
C ASN A 7 -1.53 21.24 -3.40
N ASN A 8 -2.40 22.24 -3.51
CA ASN A 8 -3.19 22.53 -4.71
C ASN A 8 -2.64 23.70 -5.54
N LYS A 9 -1.38 24.11 -5.34
CA LYS A 9 -0.78 25.20 -6.13
C LYS A 9 -0.86 24.86 -7.62
N ASP A 10 -1.32 25.82 -8.43
CA ASP A 10 -1.50 25.71 -9.88
C ASP A 10 -2.64 24.78 -10.35
N PHE A 11 -3.47 24.27 -9.42
CA PHE A 11 -4.67 23.47 -9.72
C PHE A 11 -5.93 24.10 -9.12
N ASN A 12 -6.82 24.60 -9.98
CA ASN A 12 -8.08 25.22 -9.54
C ASN A 12 -9.19 24.20 -9.26
N ASN A 13 -9.00 22.94 -9.65
CA ASN A 13 -9.95 21.84 -9.52
C ASN A 13 -9.53 20.80 -8.46
N LEU A 14 -8.58 21.19 -7.60
CA LEU A 14 -8.22 20.47 -6.38
C LEU A 14 -8.38 21.41 -5.18
N THR A 15 -9.23 21.02 -4.25
CA THR A 15 -9.36 21.62 -2.92
C THR A 15 -8.36 21.01 -1.93
N LEU A 16 -7.64 21.87 -1.20
CA LEU A 16 -6.74 21.50 -0.11
C LEU A 16 -7.49 20.73 1.00
N ASP A 17 -6.84 19.75 1.62
CA ASP A 17 -7.39 18.86 2.66
C ASP A 17 -8.57 17.97 2.24
N LYS A 18 -9.01 18.04 0.98
CA LYS A 18 -10.02 17.12 0.44
C LYS A 18 -9.41 15.78 0.06
N GLU A 19 -10.20 14.73 0.21
CA GLU A 19 -9.88 13.37 -0.20
C GLU A 19 -10.31 13.09 -1.64
N TYR A 20 -9.45 12.38 -2.38
CA TYR A 20 -9.66 12.02 -3.77
C TYR A 20 -9.46 10.52 -3.96
N VAL A 21 -10.24 9.96 -4.88
CA VAL A 21 -10.10 8.58 -5.32
C VAL A 21 -9.07 8.52 -6.44
N VAL A 22 -8.01 7.73 -6.22
CA VAL A 22 -7.03 7.38 -7.26
C VAL A 22 -7.60 6.28 -8.13
N ILE A 23 -7.72 6.57 -9.42
CA ILE A 23 -8.21 5.65 -10.45
C ILE A 23 -7.05 4.97 -11.18
N ASP A 24 -5.91 5.65 -11.35
CA ASP A 24 -4.67 5.07 -11.86
C ASP A 24 -3.44 5.62 -11.12
N GLU A 25 -2.39 4.81 -11.04
CA GLU A 25 -1.15 5.14 -10.35
C GLU A 25 0.06 4.80 -11.22
N GLN A 26 0.84 5.84 -11.55
CA GLN A 26 2.13 5.72 -12.22
C GLN A 26 3.27 5.92 -11.21
N GLN A 27 4.52 5.82 -11.65
CA GLN A 27 5.68 5.95 -10.74
C GLN A 27 5.68 7.30 -9.98
N GLU A 28 5.48 8.41 -10.69
CA GLU A 28 5.57 9.77 -10.14
C GLU A 28 4.23 10.51 -10.05
N TYR A 29 3.16 9.95 -10.64
CA TYR A 29 1.86 10.62 -10.76
C TYR A 29 0.70 9.75 -10.28
N TYR A 30 -0.36 10.40 -9.81
CA TYR A 30 -1.70 9.83 -9.64
C TYR A 30 -2.64 10.39 -10.70
N VAL A 31 -3.54 9.54 -11.18
CA VAL A 31 -4.74 9.97 -11.91
C VAL A 31 -5.90 9.94 -10.92
N VAL A 32 -6.59 11.06 -10.77
CA VAL A 32 -7.73 11.23 -9.84
C VAL A 32 -8.93 11.87 -10.53
N ILE A 33 -10.10 11.71 -9.93
CA ILE A 33 -11.30 12.48 -10.28
C ILE A 33 -11.29 13.78 -9.48
N SER A 34 -11.23 14.92 -10.16
CA SER A 34 -11.16 16.28 -9.60
C SER A 34 -12.50 16.79 -9.06
N ASP A 35 -12.50 18.01 -8.51
CA ASP A 35 -13.71 18.68 -7.98
C ASP A 35 -14.79 18.93 -9.05
N ASN A 36 -14.40 19.07 -10.32
CA ASN A 36 -15.30 19.23 -11.46
C ASN A 36 -15.63 17.90 -12.16
N ASN A 37 -15.35 16.76 -11.52
CA ASN A 37 -15.63 15.42 -12.04
C ASN A 37 -14.89 15.10 -13.37
N GLU A 38 -13.68 15.64 -13.51
CA GLU A 38 -12.78 15.37 -14.63
C GLU A 38 -11.61 14.47 -14.18
N GLU A 39 -11.07 13.69 -15.11
CA GLU A 39 -9.83 12.96 -14.86
C GLU A 39 -8.63 13.91 -14.98
N ILE A 40 -7.83 13.99 -13.92
CA ILE A 40 -6.61 14.79 -13.93
C ILE A 40 -5.40 13.97 -13.49
N THR A 41 -4.28 14.23 -14.15
CA THR A 41 -2.98 13.66 -13.81
C THR A 41 -2.19 14.67 -12.98
N CYS A 42 -1.75 14.26 -11.80
CA CYS A 42 -1.08 15.13 -10.84
C CYS A 42 0.03 14.41 -10.09
N SER A 43 1.07 15.15 -9.71
CA SER A 43 2.25 14.62 -9.04
C SER A 43 1.93 14.12 -7.62
N LYS A 44 2.55 13.01 -7.21
CA LYS A 44 2.26 12.35 -5.92
C LYS A 44 2.63 13.19 -4.70
N ASP A 45 3.64 14.05 -4.81
CA ASP A 45 4.13 14.94 -3.74
C ASP A 45 3.06 15.91 -3.20
N ARG A 46 1.98 16.13 -3.98
CA ARG A 46 0.84 16.98 -3.62
C ARG A 46 -0.17 16.31 -2.70
N PHE A 47 0.05 15.03 -2.38
CA PHE A 47 -0.91 14.25 -1.63
C PHE A 47 -0.26 13.39 -0.55
N ILE A 48 -1.05 13.06 0.45
CA ILE A 48 -0.74 11.99 1.40
C ILE A 48 -1.74 10.85 1.23
N VAL A 49 -1.27 9.60 1.35
CA VAL A 49 -2.16 8.43 1.27
C VAL A 49 -2.92 8.29 2.57
N ILE A 50 -4.26 8.34 2.51
CA ILE A 50 -5.15 8.14 3.66
C ILE A 50 -5.59 6.69 3.75
N ARG A 51 -5.89 6.06 2.60
CA ARG A 51 -6.35 4.67 2.57
C ARG A 51 -5.89 3.96 1.30
N ASP A 52 -5.03 2.97 1.45
CA ASP A 52 -4.71 2.04 0.38
C ASP A 52 -5.41 0.70 0.61
N SER A 53 -6.61 0.56 0.02
CA SER A 53 -7.39 -0.67 0.10
C SER A 53 -6.67 -1.88 -0.50
N LYS A 54 -5.82 -1.71 -1.52
CA LYS A 54 -5.03 -2.80 -2.12
C LYS A 54 -3.96 -3.27 -1.15
N LEU A 55 -3.23 -2.35 -0.51
CA LEU A 55 -2.28 -2.69 0.55
C LEU A 55 -2.97 -3.41 1.72
N ILE A 56 -4.12 -2.89 2.17
CA ILE A 56 -4.90 -3.53 3.24
C ILE A 56 -5.36 -4.93 2.85
N GLN A 57 -5.80 -5.14 1.60
CA GLN A 57 -6.17 -6.48 1.11
C GLN A 57 -4.97 -7.43 1.11
N LYS A 58 -3.81 -6.99 0.62
CA LYS A 58 -2.56 -7.79 0.66
C LYS A 58 -2.18 -8.15 2.10
N ILE A 59 -2.22 -7.19 3.02
CA ILE A 59 -1.94 -7.42 4.45
C ILE A 59 -2.91 -8.46 5.03
N LYS A 60 -4.22 -8.32 4.77
CA LYS A 60 -5.23 -9.27 5.24
C LYS A 60 -4.98 -10.67 4.70
N ALA A 61 -4.69 -10.81 3.41
CA ALA A 61 -4.37 -12.09 2.78
C ALA A 61 -3.13 -12.73 3.43
N THR A 62 -2.06 -11.96 3.62
CA THR A 62 -0.84 -12.43 4.28
C THR A 62 -1.10 -12.87 5.72
N ILE A 63 -1.82 -12.08 6.53
CA ILE A 63 -2.16 -12.46 7.91
C ILE A 63 -3.00 -13.74 7.94
N ASN A 64 -3.96 -13.88 7.03
CA ASN A 64 -4.80 -15.07 6.93
C ASN A 64 -3.97 -16.33 6.65
N GLU A 65 -3.02 -16.24 5.71
CA GLU A 65 -2.08 -17.31 5.40
C GLU A 65 -1.21 -17.67 6.62
N LEU A 66 -0.62 -16.69 7.29
CA LEU A 66 0.20 -16.93 8.48
C LEU A 66 -0.60 -17.56 9.63
N ASN A 67 -1.86 -17.16 9.82
CA ASN A 67 -2.75 -17.79 10.80
C ASN A 67 -3.05 -19.25 10.44
N TYR A 68 -3.24 -19.56 9.17
CA TYR A 68 -3.40 -20.94 8.71
C TYR A 68 -2.15 -21.78 8.99
N GLN A 69 -0.95 -21.22 8.75
CA GLN A 69 0.31 -21.88 9.08
C GLN A 69 0.44 -22.14 10.58
N ILE A 70 0.09 -21.19 11.46
CA ILE A 70 0.09 -21.40 12.92
C ILE A 70 -0.81 -22.59 13.30
N ARG A 71 -2.02 -22.67 12.73
CA ARG A 71 -2.97 -23.77 12.99
C ARG A 71 -2.52 -25.12 12.42
N SER A 72 -1.63 -25.09 11.43
CA SER A 72 -1.14 -26.27 10.71
C SER A 72 0.32 -26.61 11.04
N ASP A 73 0.82 -26.14 12.19
CA ASP A 73 2.19 -26.37 12.67
C ASP A 73 3.27 -25.98 11.65
N GLY A 74 3.06 -24.87 10.95
CA GLY A 74 3.98 -24.34 9.95
C GLY A 74 4.25 -25.27 8.78
N LYS A 75 3.38 -26.27 8.53
CA LYS A 75 3.65 -27.36 7.59
C LYS A 75 4.11 -26.88 6.23
N ASP A 76 3.61 -25.76 5.71
CA ASP A 76 3.95 -25.31 4.35
C ASP A 76 5.15 -24.36 4.31
N ILE A 77 5.75 -24.02 5.45
CA ILE A 77 6.96 -23.18 5.53
C ILE A 77 8.20 -24.05 5.28
N LYS A 78 8.96 -23.71 4.24
CA LYS A 78 10.23 -24.36 3.87
C LYS A 78 11.43 -23.71 4.56
N GLN A 79 11.44 -22.38 4.62
CA GLN A 79 12.55 -21.59 5.17
C GLN A 79 12.01 -20.31 5.79
N TYR A 80 12.62 -19.90 6.90
CA TYR A 80 12.29 -18.68 7.63
C TYR A 80 13.58 -17.94 8.03
N GLU A 81 13.66 -16.65 7.77
CA GLU A 81 14.82 -15.80 8.12
C GLU A 81 14.34 -14.46 8.70
N ILE A 82 14.99 -14.00 9.78
CA ILE A 82 14.77 -12.67 10.36
C ILE A 82 16.00 -11.81 10.11
N ARG A 83 15.80 -10.67 9.43
CA ARG A 83 16.83 -9.63 9.30
C ARG A 83 16.60 -8.56 10.36
N LYS A 84 17.68 -8.20 11.07
CA LYS A 84 17.66 -7.17 12.11
C LYS A 84 18.27 -5.86 11.61
N ASN A 85 17.87 -4.73 12.19
CA ASN A 85 18.53 -3.44 11.95
C ASN A 85 19.83 -3.33 12.78
N SER A 86 20.55 -2.21 12.64
CA SER A 86 21.80 -1.95 13.37
C SER A 86 21.64 -1.90 14.90
N LYS A 87 20.41 -1.71 15.40
CA LYS A 87 20.07 -1.73 16.83
C LYS A 87 19.67 -3.13 17.33
N GLY A 88 19.65 -4.14 16.46
CA GLY A 88 19.23 -5.49 16.80
C GLY A 88 17.71 -5.72 16.79
N GLU A 89 16.91 -4.72 16.41
CA GLU A 89 15.46 -4.85 16.30
C GLU A 89 15.08 -5.58 15.01
N MET A 90 13.96 -6.30 15.02
CA MET A 90 13.45 -6.97 13.84
C MET A 90 13.12 -5.92 12.76
N LYS A 91 13.79 -6.03 11.61
CA LYS A 91 13.57 -5.15 10.45
C LYS A 91 12.71 -5.84 9.40
N GLU A 92 12.93 -7.14 9.21
CA GLU A 92 12.31 -7.87 8.12
C GLU A 92 12.21 -9.37 8.43
N ILE A 93 11.21 -10.01 7.83
CA ILE A 93 10.99 -11.45 7.89
C ILE A 93 10.87 -11.96 6.46
N LEU A 94 11.65 -12.98 6.10
CA LEU A 94 11.55 -13.69 4.83
C LEU A 94 11.03 -15.10 5.08
N ILE A 95 9.91 -15.43 4.46
CA ILE A 95 9.28 -16.76 4.56
C ILE A 95 9.21 -17.35 3.16
N LYS A 96 9.80 -18.54 2.97
CA LYS A 96 9.65 -19.32 1.74
C LYS A 96 8.71 -20.48 2.00
N PHE A 97 7.67 -20.59 1.18
CA PHE A 97 6.71 -21.67 1.25
C PHE A 97 7.13 -22.84 0.34
N LYS A 98 6.65 -24.04 0.64
CA LYS A 98 6.92 -25.28 -0.12
C LYS A 98 5.88 -25.58 -1.20
N TYR A 99 5.16 -24.58 -1.70
CA TYR A 99 4.16 -24.78 -2.76
C TYR A 99 4.84 -25.40 -3.99
N ASN A 100 4.50 -26.66 -4.28
CA ASN A 100 4.80 -27.26 -5.56
C ASN A 100 3.97 -26.52 -6.62
N LYS A 101 4.61 -26.14 -7.73
CA LYS A 101 3.87 -25.74 -8.94
C LYS A 101 3.14 -26.94 -9.52
#